data_AF-A0A377M273-F1
#
_entry.id   AF-A0A377M273-F1
#
_cell.length_a   1.000
_cell.length_b   1.000
_cell.length_c   1.000
_cell.angle_alpha   90.00
_cell.angle_beta   90.00
_cell.angle_gamma   90.00
#
_symmetry.space_group_name_H-M   'P 1'
#
loop_
_entity.id
_entity.type
_entity.pdbx_description
1 polymer ?
#
loop_
_entity_poly.entity_id
_entity_poly.type
_entity_poly.pdbx_seq_one_letter_code
_entity_poly.pdbx_strand_id
1 'polypeptide(L)' 'MRAILWQITSHCQSVLVAGIDDHALLQRVLSFNFGAMQGALWPAVTAERVTTLVQ' A
#
# COMPACT_ATOMS: atom_id res chain seq x y z
N MET A 1 -5.68 6.69 -12.04
CA MET A 1 -4.91 6.78 -10.78
C MET A 1 -4.51 8.22 -10.43
N ARG A 2 -3.75 8.95 -11.26
CA ARG A 2 -3.38 10.36 -10.99
C ARG A 2 -4.57 11.27 -10.63
N ALA A 3 -5.66 11.21 -11.40
CA ALA A 3 -6.86 12.01 -11.13
C ALA A 3 -7.47 11.72 -9.75
N ILE A 4 -7.54 10.45 -9.35
CA ILE A 4 -8.09 10.04 -8.04
C ILE A 4 -7.19 10.58 -6.92
N LEU A 5 -5.88 10.35 -7.02
CA LEU A 5 -4.92 10.83 -6.02
C LEU A 5 -4.99 12.34 -5.85
N TRP A 6 -5.03 13.10 -6.94
CA TRP A 6 -5.09 14.55 -6.90
C TRP A 6 -6.33 15.10 -6.17
N GLN A 7 -7.47 14.40 -6.25
CA GLN A 7 -8.72 14.80 -5.59
C GLN A 7 -8.73 14.51 -4.08
N ILE A 8 -7.89 13.59 -3.59
CA ILE A 8 -7.93 13.15 -2.19
C ILE A 8 -6.70 13.60 -1.38
N THR A 9 -5.54 13.80 -2.01
CA THR A 9 -4.29 14.10 -1.31
C THR A 9 -4.31 15.44 -0.57
N SER A 10 -5.11 16.41 -1.00
CA SER A 10 -5.30 17.69 -0.29
C SER A 10 -6.06 17.56 1.02
N HIS A 11 -6.75 16.44 1.24
CA HIS A 11 -7.65 16.20 2.36
C HIS A 11 -7.14 15.12 3.31
N CYS A 12 -5.96 14.54 3.06
CA CYS A 12 -5.40 13.44 3.84
C CYS A 12 -3.89 13.65 4.04
N GLN A 13 -3.37 13.23 5.21
CA GLN A 13 -1.92 13.26 5.46
C GLN A 13 -1.16 12.22 4.61
N SER A 14 -1.81 11.09 4.31
CA SER A 14 -1.23 10.00 3.52
C SER A 14 -2.34 9.17 2.87
N VAL A 15 -2.03 8.49 1.78
CA VAL A 15 -2.94 7.58 1.07
C VAL A 15 -2.29 6.20 0.97
N LEU A 16 -3.05 5.16 1.34
CA LEU A 16 -2.67 3.76 1.17
C LEU A 16 -3.36 3.17 -0.06
N VAL A 17 -2.64 2.35 -0.82
CA VAL A 17 -3.23 1.53 -1.90
C VAL A 17 -3.27 0.06 -1.50
N ALA A 18 -4.43 -0.56 -1.63
CA ALA A 18 -4.66 -1.97 -1.32
C ALA A 18 -4.73 -2.82 -2.60
N GLY A 19 -4.64 -4.14 -2.45
CA GLY A 19 -4.71 -5.12 -3.54
C GLY A 19 -3.41 -5.26 -4.34
N ILE A 20 -2.25 -4.96 -3.74
CA ILE A 20 -0.94 -5.18 -4.36
C ILE A 20 -0.53 -6.65 -4.18
N ASP A 21 -1.03 -7.48 -5.08
CA ASP A 21 -0.94 -8.95 -4.96
C ASP A 21 0.20 -9.57 -5.78
N ASP A 22 0.76 -8.82 -6.73
CA ASP A 22 1.87 -9.27 -7.56
C ASP A 22 2.88 -8.14 -7.87
N HIS A 23 4.07 -8.54 -8.34
CA HIS A 23 5.17 -7.63 -8.62
C HIS A 23 4.92 -6.74 -9.84
N ALA A 24 4.15 -7.20 -10.84
CA ALA A 24 3.84 -6.37 -12.00
C ALA A 24 2.95 -5.18 -11.61
N LEU A 25 1.99 -5.41 -10.71
CA LEU A 25 1.16 -4.37 -10.13
C LEU A 25 1.99 -3.45 -9.22
N LEU A 26 2.86 -4.01 -8.38
CA LEU A 26 3.80 -3.22 -7.56
C LEU A 26 4.59 -2.23 -8.43
N GLN A 27 5.22 -2.71 -9.51
CA GLN A 27 5.98 -1.85 -10.43
C GLN A 27 5.14 -0.73 -11.04
N ARG A 28 3.87 -0.99 -11.35
CA ARG A 28 2.95 0.05 -11.87
C ARG A 28 2.63 1.11 -10.81
N VAL A 29 2.39 0.71 -9.56
CA VAL A 29 1.97 1.64 -8.50
C VAL A 29 3.13 2.45 -7.89
N LEU A 30 4.39 1.97 -8.00
CA LEU A 30 5.58 2.70 -7.55
C LEU A 30 5.77 4.06 -8.24
N SER A 31 5.18 4.26 -9.41
CA SER A 31 5.19 5.56 -10.11
C SER A 31 4.28 6.64 -9.49
N PHE A 32 3.53 6.30 -8.43
CA PHE A 32 2.63 7.19 -7.72
C PHE A 32 3.06 7.38 -6.26
N ASN A 33 2.71 8.53 -5.69
CA ASN A 33 3.11 8.90 -4.33
C ASN A 33 2.13 8.38 -3.26
N PHE A 34 2.02 7.05 -3.15
CA PHE A 34 1.31 6.42 -2.02
C PHE A 34 2.24 6.35 -0.80
N GLY A 35 1.70 6.58 0.40
CA GLY A 35 2.49 6.50 1.63
C GLY A 35 2.61 5.09 2.19
N ALA A 36 1.76 4.16 1.74
CA ALA A 36 1.81 2.74 2.12
C ALA A 36 1.10 1.87 1.08
N MET A 37 1.38 0.56 1.13
CA MET A 37 0.81 -0.45 0.23
C MET A 37 0.36 -1.67 1.04
N GLN A 38 -0.68 -2.35 0.57
CA GLN A 38 -1.20 -3.59 1.17
C GLN A 38 -1.64 -4.55 0.06
N GLY A 39 -1.45 -5.85 0.27
CA GLY A 39 -1.91 -6.90 -0.63
C GLY A 39 -1.23 -8.22 -0.32
N ALA A 40 -1.39 -9.22 -1.19
CA ALA A 40 -0.83 -10.56 -1.00
C ALA A 40 0.71 -10.58 -0.97
N LEU A 41 1.39 -9.54 -1.47
CA LEU A 41 2.84 -9.38 -1.28
C LEU A 41 3.24 -9.15 0.19
N TRP A 42 2.31 -8.70 1.04
CA TRP A 42 2.48 -8.58 2.50
C TRP A 42 1.38 -9.41 3.18
N PRO A 43 1.57 -10.73 3.31
CA PRO A 43 0.52 -11.62 3.82
C PRO A 43 0.15 -11.28 5.27
N ALA A 44 -1.14 -11.41 5.56
CA ALA A 44 -1.64 -11.24 6.93
C ALA A 44 -1.03 -12.31 7.85
N VAL A 45 -0.67 -11.88 9.05
CA VAL A 45 -0.22 -12.75 10.14
C VAL A 45 -1.20 -12.68 11.30
N THR A 46 -1.22 -13.70 12.14
CA THR A 46 -2.03 -13.68 13.37
C THR A 46 -1.45 -12.68 14.37
N ALA A 47 -2.27 -12.24 15.33
CA ALA A 47 -1.86 -11.25 16.33
C ALA A 47 -0.60 -11.68 17.10
N GLU A 48 -0.48 -12.98 17.40
CA GLU A 48 0.66 -13.56 18.13
C GLU A 48 1.97 -13.49 17.35
N ARG A 49 1.89 -13.33 16.02
CA ARG A 49 3.05 -13.28 15.11
C ARG A 49 3.35 -11.87 14.61
N VAL A 50 2.60 -10.84 15.02
CA VAL A 50 2.80 -9.47 14.53
C VAL A 50 4.22 -8.95 14.82
N THR A 51 4.80 -9.31 15.98
CA THR A 51 6.15 -8.88 16.36
C THR A 51 7.26 -9.46 15.48
N THR A 52 6.98 -10.53 14.73
CA THR A 52 7.97 -11.11 13.79
C THR A 52 8.11 -10.28 12.51
N LEU A 53 7.21 -9.31 12.26
CA LEU A 53 7.26 -8.46 11.06
C LEU A 53 8.18 -7.25 11.19
N VAL A 54 8.59 -6.88 12.40
CA VAL A 54 9.35 -5.64 12.71
C VAL A 54 10.78 -5.94 13.22
N GLN A 55 11.32 -7.12 12.94
CA GLN A 55 12.69 -7.49 13.31
C GLN A 55 13.73 -7.02 12.28
#